data_AF-A0A495WKC2-F1
#
_entry.id   AF-A0A495WKC2-F1
#
_cell.length_a   1.000
_cell.length_b   1.000
_cell.length_c   1.000
_cell.angle_alpha   90.00
_cell.angle_beta   90.00
_cell.angle_gamma   90.00
#
_symmetry.space_group_name_H-M   'P 1'
#
loop_
_entity.id
_entity.type
_entity.pdbx_description
1 polymer ?
#
loop_
_entity_poly.entity_id
_entity_poly.type
_entity_poly.pdbx_seq_one_letter_code
_entity_poly.pdbx_strand_id
1 'polypeptide(L)'
;MLMNLFKFKGGVKPPTNKTQSTGRPIAAAPLPSHLAVPLHQSIGGTPRPVVAVGDKVLKGQLIGEADGWISAAVHAPTSGTVVAVGPGKQPHPSGLDADCVFIEPDGRDEWIARQPFDLVNATPDAVRHYLQQSGVVGLGGAVFPTHGKLTPAKTVPMQELVINGAECEPFITCDDLLMRERAIDIVRGIGVFRDLLQPQKVLIGIEDNKPEAAAAMRAAVEACGEDFVVVQVPTLYPAGGAKQLIRVLTGKEVPAAKRSTDLGVQCFNVATAYTAWRAIAHGEPVVSRIVTLTGNVRQPGNYEVLIGTPMDELLQLAQPNPDTDGIVMGGPMMGFLVPEPAVPVIKATNCLIAHSERLFPPKAPEMPCIRCGACAQACPHELQPFELYWHARAKDFGKTQQYHIFDCIECGCCSFVCPSRIPLVQYFRFAKSEIWAREKEKKAADEAKTRFEFKQFREEREKAEKAEKLAKAAAAQAAKKAAEAAAAAAAGDAPAVAVAEKPADLTVDPAEAAKKAAIAAAMARAKAQREAAQPKNTDALTPEQARDMAEIEARRVQAGIADAPAEAAAAPTATKTEE
;
A
#
# COMPACT_ATOMS: atom_id res chain seq x y z
N MET A 1 -15.26 -11.43 -38.68
CA MET A 1 -16.40 -12.00 -37.91
C MET A 1 -16.87 -10.91 -36.94
N LEU A 2 -18.16 -10.59 -36.92
CA LEU A 2 -18.73 -9.73 -35.87
C LEU A 2 -18.65 -10.49 -34.54
N MET A 3 -17.78 -10.01 -33.65
CA MET A 3 -17.63 -10.60 -32.32
C MET A 3 -18.84 -10.18 -31.48
N ASN A 4 -19.61 -11.16 -30.96
CA ASN A 4 -20.74 -10.86 -30.10
C ASN A 4 -20.25 -10.36 -28.74
N LEU A 5 -20.66 -9.14 -28.37
CA LEU A 5 -20.34 -8.56 -27.07
C LEU A 5 -21.25 -9.11 -25.98
N PHE A 6 -20.69 -9.28 -24.80
CA PHE A 6 -21.44 -9.63 -23.60
C PHE A 6 -21.84 -8.38 -22.82
N LYS A 7 -22.79 -8.54 -21.90
CA LYS A 7 -23.28 -7.47 -21.04
C LYS A 7 -22.98 -7.78 -19.57
N PHE A 8 -22.80 -6.75 -18.77
CA PHE A 8 -22.81 -6.81 -17.32
C PHE A 8 -23.99 -5.99 -16.78
N LYS A 9 -24.43 -6.26 -15.54
CA LYS A 9 -25.54 -5.54 -14.92
C LYS A 9 -25.09 -4.18 -14.37
N GLY A 10 -26.01 -3.25 -14.24
CA GLY A 10 -25.77 -1.95 -13.63
C GLY A 10 -24.92 -1.02 -14.49
N GLY A 11 -24.18 -0.13 -13.83
CA GLY A 11 -23.52 1.01 -14.47
C GLY A 11 -24.44 2.21 -14.67
N VAL A 12 -23.84 3.32 -15.10
CA VAL A 12 -24.50 4.61 -15.31
C VAL A 12 -23.98 5.29 -16.58
N LYS A 13 -24.73 6.26 -17.11
CA LYS A 13 -24.36 7.06 -18.27
C LYS A 13 -24.28 8.55 -17.90
N PRO A 14 -23.23 8.98 -17.18
CA PRO A 14 -23.02 10.40 -16.91
C PRO A 14 -22.71 11.15 -18.21
N PRO A 15 -22.95 12.48 -18.26
CA PRO A 15 -22.49 13.32 -19.36
C PRO A 15 -20.98 13.15 -19.56
N THR A 16 -20.56 12.82 -20.78
CA THR A 16 -19.19 12.40 -21.05
C THR A 16 -18.17 13.53 -20.94
N ASN A 17 -18.55 14.76 -21.34
CA ASN A 17 -17.68 15.95 -21.28
C ASN A 17 -16.32 15.84 -22.01
N LYS A 18 -16.13 14.84 -22.88
CA LYS A 18 -14.84 14.54 -23.53
C LYS A 18 -14.47 15.52 -24.64
N THR A 19 -15.45 16.00 -25.42
CA THR A 19 -15.21 16.82 -26.62
C THR A 19 -14.42 18.11 -26.35
N GLN A 20 -14.44 18.60 -25.12
CA GLN A 20 -13.74 19.81 -24.69
C GLN A 20 -12.22 19.68 -24.83
N SER A 21 -11.65 18.50 -24.55
CA SER A 21 -10.19 18.29 -24.50
C SER A 21 -9.63 17.52 -25.69
N THR A 22 -10.46 17.14 -26.67
CA THR A 22 -10.03 16.37 -27.85
C THR A 22 -9.73 17.19 -29.10
N GLY A 23 -9.96 18.52 -29.06
CA GLY A 23 -9.83 19.37 -30.25
C GLY A 23 -8.40 19.76 -30.63
N ARG A 24 -7.40 19.41 -29.82
CA ARG A 24 -5.99 19.76 -30.02
C ARG A 24 -5.09 18.54 -29.82
N PRO A 25 -3.94 18.46 -30.52
CA PRO A 25 -3.00 17.38 -30.33
C PRO A 25 -2.37 17.41 -28.93
N ILE A 26 -1.74 16.31 -28.53
CA ILE A 26 -0.96 16.24 -27.29
C ILE A 26 0.19 17.25 -27.38
N ALA A 27 0.23 18.20 -26.44
CA ALA A 27 1.31 19.18 -26.34
C ALA A 27 2.33 18.75 -25.28
N ALA A 28 3.60 19.14 -25.42
CA ALA A 28 4.57 19.00 -24.34
C ALA A 28 4.35 20.10 -23.30
N ALA A 29 4.29 19.75 -22.02
CA ALA A 29 4.35 20.74 -20.94
C ALA A 29 5.77 21.33 -20.87
N PRO A 30 5.91 22.62 -20.53
CA PRO A 30 7.22 23.22 -20.28
C PRO A 30 7.90 22.58 -19.07
N LEU A 31 9.21 22.76 -18.95
CA LEU A 31 9.94 22.38 -17.74
C LEU A 31 9.39 23.16 -16.54
N PRO A 32 9.06 22.47 -15.44
CA PRO A 32 8.50 23.15 -14.28
C PRO A 32 9.57 23.87 -13.48
N SER A 33 9.14 24.77 -12.61
CA SER A 33 10.03 25.51 -11.70
C SER A 33 10.76 24.61 -10.70
N HIS A 34 10.10 23.56 -10.24
CA HIS A 34 10.62 22.56 -9.31
C HIS A 34 9.88 21.23 -9.51
N LEU A 35 10.47 20.14 -9.02
CA LEU A 35 9.86 18.81 -9.06
C LEU A 35 9.88 18.19 -7.67
N ALA A 36 8.75 17.65 -7.23
CA ALA A 36 8.68 16.79 -6.06
C ALA A 36 8.31 15.38 -6.52
N VAL A 37 9.30 14.47 -6.62
CA VAL A 37 9.09 13.13 -7.19
C VAL A 37 8.86 12.12 -6.07
N PRO A 38 7.64 11.60 -5.89
CA PRO A 38 7.39 10.64 -4.82
C PRO A 38 8.07 9.31 -5.12
N LEU A 39 8.65 8.68 -4.11
CA LEU A 39 9.24 7.36 -4.26
C LEU A 39 8.14 6.28 -4.33
N HIS A 40 7.13 6.38 -3.48
CA HIS A 40 6.02 5.42 -3.46
C HIS A 40 4.98 5.71 -4.55
N GLN A 41 5.27 5.29 -5.79
CA GLN A 41 4.37 5.43 -6.95
C GLN A 41 3.96 4.08 -7.54
N SER A 42 3.85 3.04 -6.71
CA SER A 42 3.31 1.74 -7.10
C SER A 42 2.81 0.97 -5.89
N ILE A 43 1.88 0.04 -6.08
CA ILE A 43 1.51 -0.90 -5.01
C ILE A 43 2.75 -1.72 -4.60
N GLY A 44 2.91 -1.93 -3.29
CA GLY A 44 3.88 -2.83 -2.69
C GLY A 44 4.98 -2.10 -1.91
N GLY A 45 6.25 -2.46 -2.11
CA GLY A 45 7.39 -1.88 -1.41
C GLY A 45 7.64 -0.43 -1.80
N THR A 46 8.14 0.38 -0.85
CA THR A 46 8.50 1.78 -1.08
C THR A 46 9.94 1.85 -1.61
N PRO A 47 10.16 2.32 -2.84
CA PRO A 47 11.49 2.43 -3.41
C PRO A 47 12.45 3.21 -2.51
N ARG A 48 13.68 2.71 -2.38
CA ARG A 48 14.72 3.31 -1.53
C ARG A 48 15.45 4.41 -2.31
N PRO A 49 15.60 5.63 -1.75
CA PRO A 49 16.35 6.67 -2.43
C PRO A 49 17.82 6.26 -2.63
N VAL A 50 18.35 6.52 -3.82
CA VAL A 50 19.77 6.25 -4.18
C VAL A 50 20.56 7.52 -4.49
N VAL A 51 19.99 8.68 -4.18
CA VAL A 51 20.59 10.01 -4.34
C VAL A 51 20.56 10.78 -3.02
N ALA A 52 21.44 11.74 -2.87
CA ALA A 52 21.55 12.63 -1.71
C ALA A 52 21.35 14.10 -2.10
N VAL A 53 21.10 14.93 -1.09
CA VAL A 53 21.00 16.39 -1.28
C VAL A 53 22.34 16.93 -1.82
N GLY A 54 22.26 17.74 -2.86
CA GLY A 54 23.41 18.31 -3.58
C GLY A 54 23.82 17.54 -4.83
N ASP A 55 23.33 16.31 -5.03
CA ASP A 55 23.66 15.52 -6.22
C ASP A 55 23.12 16.18 -7.50
N LYS A 56 23.93 16.14 -8.56
CA LYS A 56 23.48 16.42 -9.92
C LYS A 56 22.90 15.15 -10.52
N VAL A 57 21.71 15.26 -11.10
CA VAL A 57 21.01 14.15 -11.75
C VAL A 57 20.75 14.47 -13.21
N LEU A 58 20.80 13.45 -14.06
CA LEU A 58 20.37 13.51 -15.45
C LEU A 58 18.93 13.00 -15.61
N LYS A 59 18.25 13.41 -16.68
CA LYS A 59 16.92 12.89 -17.02
C LYS A 59 16.97 11.40 -17.28
N GLY A 60 16.06 10.67 -16.64
CA GLY A 60 16.00 9.21 -16.66
C GLY A 60 16.99 8.51 -15.72
N GLN A 61 17.79 9.25 -14.95
CA GLN A 61 18.67 8.65 -13.95
C GLN A 61 17.86 8.00 -12.82
N LEU A 62 18.26 6.82 -12.37
CA LEU A 62 17.66 6.15 -11.21
C LEU A 62 17.85 7.00 -9.95
N ILE A 63 16.74 7.31 -9.27
CA ILE A 63 16.73 8.04 -7.99
C ILE A 63 16.09 7.24 -6.86
N GLY A 64 15.31 6.20 -7.19
CA GLY A 64 14.71 5.28 -6.24
C GLY A 64 14.79 3.83 -6.73
N GLU A 65 15.49 2.97 -6.01
CA GLU A 65 15.60 1.54 -6.30
C GLU A 65 14.35 0.80 -5.81
N ALA A 66 13.79 -0.10 -6.63
CA ALA A 66 12.63 -0.91 -6.26
C ALA A 66 12.87 -1.74 -4.98
N ASP A 67 11.92 -1.70 -4.03
CA ASP A 67 12.01 -2.46 -2.79
C ASP A 67 11.26 -3.81 -2.89
N GLY A 68 12.00 -4.86 -3.19
CA GLY A 68 11.47 -6.22 -3.32
C GLY A 68 10.74 -6.51 -4.63
N TRP A 69 10.01 -7.63 -4.66
CA TRP A 69 9.40 -8.13 -5.89
C TRP A 69 8.21 -7.30 -6.39
N ILE A 70 7.36 -6.82 -5.49
CA ILE A 70 6.21 -5.98 -5.84
C ILE A 70 6.61 -4.53 -5.55
N SER A 71 7.42 -3.95 -6.43
CA SER A 71 7.83 -2.55 -6.41
C SER A 71 8.39 -2.18 -7.78
N ALA A 72 8.48 -0.89 -8.10
CA ALA A 72 9.01 -0.40 -9.36
C ALA A 72 9.97 0.77 -9.11
N ALA A 73 11.01 0.88 -9.94
CA ALA A 73 12.01 1.93 -9.82
C ALA A 73 11.45 3.33 -10.13
N VAL A 74 12.13 4.35 -9.61
CA VAL A 74 11.80 5.77 -9.77
C VAL A 74 13.01 6.52 -10.34
N HIS A 75 12.75 7.41 -11.29
CA HIS A 75 13.78 8.09 -12.07
C HIS A 75 13.60 9.61 -12.02
N ALA A 76 14.70 10.34 -12.19
CA ALA A 76 14.73 11.78 -12.34
C ALA A 76 13.96 12.19 -13.60
N PRO A 77 12.91 13.03 -13.49
CA PRO A 77 12.08 13.43 -14.62
C PRO A 77 12.79 14.37 -15.62
N THR A 78 13.79 15.10 -15.14
CA THR A 78 14.66 16.00 -15.93
C THR A 78 16.04 16.10 -15.28
N SER A 79 16.99 16.76 -15.95
CA SER A 79 18.29 17.07 -15.37
C SER A 79 18.20 18.22 -14.37
N GLY A 80 18.98 18.15 -13.30
CA GLY A 80 18.91 19.15 -12.24
C GLY A 80 19.75 18.84 -11.03
N THR A 81 19.41 19.49 -9.92
CA THR A 81 20.05 19.31 -8.61
C THR A 81 19.04 18.76 -7.63
N VAL A 82 19.41 17.72 -6.88
CA VAL A 82 18.61 17.24 -5.76
C VAL A 82 18.73 18.26 -4.61
N VAL A 83 17.63 18.93 -4.29
CA VAL A 83 17.59 19.97 -3.24
C VAL A 83 17.12 19.42 -1.90
N ALA A 84 16.35 18.33 -1.89
CA ALA A 84 15.92 17.64 -0.69
C ALA A 84 15.56 16.17 -0.97
N VAL A 85 15.71 15.32 0.05
CA VAL A 85 15.16 13.95 0.08
C VAL A 85 14.47 13.76 1.41
N GLY A 86 13.17 13.49 1.39
CA GLY A 86 12.37 13.40 2.62
C GLY A 86 10.86 13.52 2.39
N PRO A 87 10.07 13.70 3.47
CA PRO A 87 8.62 13.73 3.38
C PRO A 87 8.11 14.91 2.54
N GLY A 88 7.17 14.63 1.65
CA GLY A 88 6.46 15.61 0.84
C GLY A 88 5.00 15.22 0.62
N LYS A 89 4.13 16.22 0.54
CA LYS A 89 2.69 16.02 0.40
C LYS A 89 2.34 15.29 -0.89
N GLN A 90 1.49 14.28 -0.78
CA GLN A 90 1.01 13.49 -1.90
C GLN A 90 -0.37 13.92 -2.36
N PRO A 91 -0.69 13.74 -3.66
CA PRO A 91 -2.05 13.85 -4.15
C PRO A 91 -2.84 12.61 -3.71
N HIS A 92 -3.25 12.58 -2.44
CA HIS A 92 -4.08 11.51 -1.86
C HIS A 92 -5.16 12.12 -0.94
N PRO A 93 -6.38 11.55 -0.86
CA PRO A 93 -7.45 12.08 -0.02
C PRO A 93 -7.10 12.23 1.46
N SER A 94 -6.12 11.49 1.97
CA SER A 94 -5.66 11.60 3.37
C SER A 94 -4.73 12.79 3.62
N GLY A 95 -4.18 13.41 2.57
CA GLY A 95 -3.17 14.46 2.69
C GLY A 95 -1.89 14.03 3.41
N LEU A 96 -1.58 12.72 3.39
CA LEU A 96 -0.38 12.20 4.05
C LEU A 96 0.86 12.46 3.21
N ASP A 97 1.97 12.68 3.90
CA ASP A 97 3.28 12.78 3.28
C ASP A 97 3.78 11.40 2.83
N ALA A 98 4.61 11.40 1.79
CA ALA A 98 5.43 10.27 1.40
C ALA A 98 6.86 10.74 1.11
N ASP A 99 7.82 9.83 1.21
CA ASP A 99 9.21 10.14 0.87
C ASP A 99 9.31 10.52 -0.61
N CYS A 100 9.91 11.69 -0.84
CA CYS A 100 10.07 12.32 -2.14
C CYS A 100 11.54 12.69 -2.36
N VAL A 101 11.91 12.79 -3.63
CA VAL A 101 13.14 13.43 -4.08
C VAL A 101 12.74 14.77 -4.73
N PHE A 102 13.23 15.87 -4.18
CA PHE A 102 12.97 17.20 -4.70
C PHE A 102 14.12 17.61 -5.63
N ILE A 103 13.78 17.99 -6.86
CA ILE A 103 14.74 18.33 -7.90
C ILE A 103 14.46 19.74 -8.39
N GLU A 104 15.49 20.59 -8.39
CA GLU A 104 15.49 21.87 -9.08
C GLU A 104 16.03 21.66 -10.51
N PRO A 105 15.20 21.82 -11.55
CA PRO A 105 15.64 21.64 -12.93
C PRO A 105 16.73 22.66 -13.31
N ASP A 106 17.73 22.21 -14.06
CA ASP A 106 18.81 23.08 -14.55
C ASP A 106 18.51 23.74 -15.91
N GLY A 107 17.32 23.50 -16.46
CA GLY A 107 16.88 24.01 -17.76
C GLY A 107 17.47 23.28 -18.97
N ARG A 108 18.31 22.26 -18.78
CA ARG A 108 19.02 21.58 -19.88
C ARG A 108 18.28 20.35 -20.42
N ASP A 109 17.41 19.74 -19.60
CA ASP A 109 16.68 18.50 -19.92
C ASP A 109 17.59 17.37 -20.44
N GLU A 110 18.81 17.28 -19.91
CA GLU A 110 19.87 16.40 -20.39
C GLU A 110 19.61 14.95 -19.98
N TRP A 111 19.45 14.06 -20.96
CA TRP A 111 19.22 12.64 -20.75
C TRP A 111 20.48 11.88 -20.35
N ILE A 112 20.30 10.80 -19.57
CA ILE A 112 21.28 9.71 -19.52
C ILE A 112 21.54 9.16 -20.94
N ALA A 113 22.66 8.46 -21.13
CA ALA A 113 22.86 7.67 -22.33
C ALA A 113 21.71 6.64 -22.46
N ARG A 114 20.92 6.77 -23.54
CA ARG A 114 19.80 5.89 -23.83
C ARG A 114 20.20 4.91 -24.92
N GLN A 115 19.89 3.63 -24.69
CA GLN A 115 20.05 2.59 -25.69
C GLN A 115 18.81 1.70 -25.70
N PRO A 116 18.38 1.22 -26.89
CA PRO A 116 17.34 0.20 -26.96
C PRO A 116 17.76 -1.06 -26.19
N PHE A 117 16.81 -1.65 -25.49
CA PHE A 117 16.98 -2.96 -24.87
C PHE A 117 16.95 -4.05 -25.95
N ASP A 118 17.91 -4.97 -25.92
CA ASP A 118 18.00 -6.08 -26.87
C ASP A 118 16.92 -7.13 -26.57
N LEU A 119 15.72 -6.88 -27.09
CA LEU A 119 14.56 -7.74 -26.91
C LEU A 119 14.74 -9.10 -27.60
N VAL A 120 15.50 -9.18 -28.69
CA VAL A 120 15.63 -10.38 -29.52
C VAL A 120 16.39 -11.48 -28.77
N ASN A 121 17.46 -11.10 -28.06
CA ASN A 121 18.31 -12.05 -27.34
C ASN A 121 17.98 -12.16 -25.85
N ALA A 122 17.04 -11.35 -25.34
CA ALA A 122 16.67 -11.34 -23.93
C ALA A 122 15.75 -12.51 -23.54
N THR A 123 15.92 -13.00 -22.32
CA THR A 123 14.96 -13.93 -21.72
C THR A 123 13.71 -13.17 -21.24
N PRO A 124 12.54 -13.83 -21.14
CA PRO A 124 11.33 -13.20 -20.60
C PRO A 124 11.51 -12.57 -19.20
N ASP A 125 12.34 -13.18 -18.35
CA ASP A 125 12.66 -12.64 -17.03
C ASP A 125 13.55 -11.40 -17.10
N ALA A 126 14.50 -11.35 -18.03
CA ALA A 126 15.32 -10.16 -18.26
C ALA A 126 14.45 -8.98 -18.74
N VAL A 127 13.49 -9.22 -19.64
CA VAL A 127 12.53 -8.19 -20.07
C VAL A 127 11.68 -7.70 -18.89
N ARG A 128 11.12 -8.61 -18.08
CA ARG A 128 10.35 -8.27 -16.89
C ARG A 128 11.17 -7.43 -15.91
N HIS A 129 12.40 -7.85 -15.62
CA HIS A 129 13.31 -7.12 -14.75
C HIS A 129 13.63 -5.73 -15.31
N TYR A 130 13.93 -5.62 -16.60
CA TYR A 130 14.18 -4.33 -17.25
C TYR A 130 12.97 -3.38 -17.15
N LEU A 131 11.74 -3.88 -17.34
CA LEU A 131 10.51 -3.09 -17.16
C LEU A 131 10.32 -2.62 -15.71
N GLN A 132 10.67 -3.46 -14.72
CA GLN A 132 10.67 -3.09 -13.30
C GLN A 132 11.67 -1.96 -13.03
N GLN A 133 12.90 -2.12 -13.54
CA GLN A 133 13.98 -1.14 -13.39
C GLN A 133 13.73 0.13 -14.20
N SER A 134 12.90 0.09 -15.24
CA SER A 134 12.47 1.28 -15.99
C SER A 134 11.28 2.00 -15.32
N GLY A 135 10.78 1.46 -14.20
CA GLY A 135 9.67 2.05 -13.45
C GLY A 135 8.30 1.86 -14.11
N VAL A 136 8.14 0.86 -14.98
CA VAL A 136 6.88 0.62 -15.72
C VAL A 136 5.83 0.00 -14.80
N VAL A 137 4.69 0.68 -14.70
CA VAL A 137 3.57 0.34 -13.82
C VAL A 137 2.24 0.50 -14.57
N GLY A 138 1.17 -0.09 -14.04
CA GLY A 138 -0.17 0.02 -14.63
C GLY A 138 -0.73 1.45 -14.54
N LEU A 139 -0.74 2.18 -15.65
CA LEU A 139 -1.17 3.58 -15.72
C LEU A 139 -2.70 3.79 -15.76
N GLY A 140 -3.49 2.71 -15.72
CA GLY A 140 -4.95 2.75 -15.64
C GLY A 140 -5.54 3.04 -14.24
N GLY A 141 -4.71 3.43 -13.26
CA GLY A 141 -5.15 3.91 -11.95
C GLY A 141 -4.53 3.18 -10.76
N ALA A 142 -4.52 1.85 -10.74
CA ALA A 142 -4.04 1.07 -9.60
C ALA A 142 -2.50 1.07 -9.43
N VAL A 143 -1.75 1.49 -10.45
CA VAL A 143 -0.28 1.60 -10.41
C VAL A 143 0.44 0.32 -9.97
N PHE A 144 -0.12 -0.84 -10.33
CA PHE A 144 0.49 -2.12 -10.03
C PHE A 144 1.75 -2.34 -10.91
N PRO A 145 2.89 -2.79 -10.36
CA PRO A 145 4.11 -3.04 -11.14
C PRO A 145 3.89 -3.97 -12.34
N THR A 146 4.22 -3.50 -13.55
CA THR A 146 3.84 -4.17 -14.80
C THR A 146 4.55 -5.52 -14.96
N HIS A 147 5.79 -5.65 -14.49
CA HIS A 147 6.55 -6.91 -14.52
C HIS A 147 5.84 -8.04 -13.77
N GLY A 148 5.24 -7.72 -12.62
CA GLY A 148 4.47 -8.68 -11.84
C GLY A 148 3.20 -9.14 -12.57
N LYS A 149 2.54 -8.24 -13.30
CA LYS A 149 1.39 -8.58 -14.17
C LYS A 149 1.78 -9.35 -15.43
N LEU A 150 3.02 -9.21 -15.90
CA LEU A 150 3.59 -9.93 -17.04
C LEU A 150 4.21 -11.27 -16.64
N THR A 151 4.02 -11.69 -15.39
CA THR A 151 4.43 -13.03 -14.94
C THR A 151 3.28 -14.01 -15.24
N PRO A 152 3.46 -14.96 -16.17
CA PRO A 152 2.40 -15.90 -16.54
C PRO A 152 2.05 -16.81 -15.36
N ALA A 153 0.79 -17.23 -15.30
CA ALA A 153 0.36 -18.24 -14.34
C ALA A 153 1.01 -19.59 -14.70
N LYS A 154 1.54 -20.30 -13.70
CA LYS A 154 2.20 -21.61 -13.91
C LYS A 154 1.20 -22.73 -14.25
N THR A 155 -0.07 -22.55 -13.87
CA THR A 155 -1.09 -23.61 -13.88
C THR A 155 -2.18 -23.40 -14.92
N VAL A 156 -2.39 -22.16 -15.36
CA VAL A 156 -3.47 -21.79 -16.28
C VAL A 156 -2.87 -21.12 -17.51
N PRO A 157 -3.02 -21.70 -18.71
CA PRO A 157 -2.53 -21.08 -19.93
C PRO A 157 -3.29 -19.78 -20.20
N MET A 158 -2.60 -18.78 -20.72
CA MET A 158 -3.20 -17.50 -21.09
C MET A 158 -4.08 -17.68 -22.33
N GLN A 159 -5.37 -17.40 -22.19
CA GLN A 159 -6.35 -17.48 -23.26
C GLN A 159 -6.48 -16.14 -23.96
N GLU A 160 -6.73 -15.06 -23.19
CA GLU A 160 -6.91 -13.73 -23.76
C GLU A 160 -6.08 -12.66 -23.04
N LEU A 161 -5.41 -11.83 -23.82
CA LEU A 161 -4.84 -10.57 -23.39
C LEU A 161 -5.81 -9.44 -23.76
N VAL A 162 -6.34 -8.76 -22.75
CA VAL A 162 -7.23 -7.61 -22.92
C VAL A 162 -6.43 -6.32 -22.76
N ILE A 163 -6.54 -5.43 -23.74
CA ILE A 163 -6.00 -4.08 -23.71
C ILE A 163 -7.16 -3.10 -23.55
N ASN A 164 -7.12 -2.34 -22.48
CA ASN A 164 -8.13 -1.39 -22.07
C ASN A 164 -7.81 0.00 -22.61
N GLY A 165 -8.51 0.37 -23.69
CA GLY A 165 -8.61 1.73 -24.23
C GLY A 165 -10.00 2.32 -24.02
N ALA A 166 -10.78 1.81 -23.05
CA ALA A 166 -12.16 2.22 -22.85
C ALA A 166 -12.23 3.66 -22.31
N GLU A 167 -11.41 4.00 -21.31
CA GLU A 167 -11.36 5.34 -20.68
C GLU A 167 -12.78 5.89 -20.41
N CYS A 168 -13.54 5.19 -19.59
CA CYS A 168 -14.98 5.42 -19.41
C CYS A 168 -15.33 6.58 -18.46
N GLU A 169 -14.35 7.15 -17.78
CA GLU A 169 -14.55 8.33 -16.92
C GLU A 169 -14.88 9.56 -17.79
N PRO A 170 -15.98 10.30 -17.50
CA PRO A 170 -16.13 11.68 -17.95
C PRO A 170 -14.87 12.55 -17.87
N PHE A 171 -14.78 13.54 -18.76
CA PHE A 171 -13.69 14.53 -18.87
C PHE A 171 -12.30 14.00 -19.28
N ILE A 172 -11.90 12.81 -18.85
CA ILE A 172 -10.59 12.23 -19.15
C ILE A 172 -10.50 11.90 -20.63
N THR A 173 -9.42 12.28 -21.32
CA THR A 173 -9.20 11.99 -22.75
C THR A 173 -7.74 11.65 -23.10
N CYS A 174 -6.88 11.47 -22.10
CA CYS A 174 -5.45 11.22 -22.31
C CYS A 174 -5.18 9.91 -23.08
N ASP A 175 -5.93 8.85 -22.81
CA ASP A 175 -5.79 7.56 -23.50
C ASP A 175 -6.41 7.61 -24.89
N ASP A 176 -7.50 8.36 -25.07
CA ASP A 176 -8.10 8.62 -26.38
C ASP A 176 -7.09 9.26 -27.34
N LEU A 177 -6.49 10.39 -26.93
CA LEU A 177 -5.50 11.10 -27.74
C LEU A 177 -4.23 10.27 -27.93
N LEU A 178 -3.78 9.55 -26.90
CA LEU A 178 -2.64 8.65 -27.02
C LEU A 178 -2.88 7.58 -28.11
N MET A 179 -4.06 6.97 -28.14
CA MET A 179 -4.43 5.99 -29.18
C MET A 179 -4.53 6.61 -30.57
N ARG A 180 -4.92 7.88 -30.68
CA ARG A 180 -4.97 8.58 -31.99
C ARG A 180 -3.58 8.90 -32.52
N GLU A 181 -2.70 9.40 -31.66
CA GLU A 181 -1.42 9.98 -32.08
C GLU A 181 -0.23 9.01 -32.02
N ARG A 182 -0.27 8.02 -31.11
CA ARG A 182 0.86 7.11 -30.83
C ARG A 182 0.46 5.63 -30.93
N ALA A 183 -0.49 5.31 -31.80
CA ALA A 183 -1.07 3.97 -31.97
C ALA A 183 -0.01 2.88 -32.26
N ILE A 184 0.97 3.16 -33.12
CA ILE A 184 2.03 2.20 -33.49
C ILE A 184 2.84 1.77 -32.27
N ASP A 185 3.26 2.73 -31.44
CA ASP A 185 4.03 2.45 -30.22
C ASP A 185 3.21 1.65 -29.21
N ILE A 186 1.90 1.92 -29.11
CA ILE A 186 0.98 1.11 -28.30
C ILE A 186 0.96 -0.33 -28.81
N VAL A 187 0.73 -0.55 -30.12
CA VAL A 187 0.66 -1.89 -30.72
C VAL A 187 1.96 -2.65 -30.54
N ARG A 188 3.12 -2.02 -30.72
CA ARG A 188 4.43 -2.65 -30.47
C ARG A 188 4.61 -3.04 -28.99
N GLY A 189 4.17 -2.19 -28.07
CA GLY A 189 4.14 -2.52 -26.64
C GLY A 189 3.22 -3.69 -26.31
N ILE A 190 2.06 -3.79 -26.98
CA ILE A 190 1.16 -4.95 -26.86
C ILE A 190 1.85 -6.21 -27.40
N GLY A 191 2.63 -6.11 -28.49
CA GLY A 191 3.46 -7.20 -29.02
C GLY A 191 4.41 -7.77 -27.97
N VAL A 192 5.12 -6.91 -27.21
CA VAL A 192 5.96 -7.34 -26.08
C VAL A 192 5.14 -8.11 -25.04
N PHE A 193 3.94 -7.64 -24.71
CA PHE A 193 3.08 -8.31 -23.73
C PHE A 193 2.58 -9.66 -24.25
N ARG A 194 2.24 -9.74 -25.55
CA ARG A 194 1.88 -10.99 -26.24
C ARG A 194 3.03 -11.98 -26.17
N ASP A 195 4.27 -11.56 -26.43
CA ASP A 195 5.43 -12.44 -26.39
C ASP A 195 5.74 -12.97 -24.97
N LEU A 196 5.54 -12.16 -23.94
CA LEU A 196 5.79 -12.56 -22.55
C LEU A 196 4.70 -13.47 -21.96
N LEU A 197 3.44 -13.27 -22.38
CA LEU A 197 2.29 -13.98 -21.81
C LEU A 197 1.77 -15.12 -22.69
N GLN A 198 2.14 -15.13 -23.97
CA GLN A 198 1.72 -16.12 -24.97
C GLN A 198 0.19 -16.38 -24.96
N PRO A 199 -0.65 -15.33 -25.06
CA PRO A 199 -2.11 -15.49 -25.11
C PRO A 199 -2.53 -16.13 -26.44
N GLN A 200 -3.67 -16.84 -26.45
CA GLN A 200 -4.26 -17.31 -27.71
C GLN A 200 -4.88 -16.15 -28.53
N LYS A 201 -5.35 -15.09 -27.87
CA LYS A 201 -5.96 -13.93 -28.52
C LYS A 201 -5.60 -12.63 -27.81
N VAL A 202 -5.46 -11.56 -28.59
CA VAL A 202 -5.30 -10.19 -28.09
C VAL A 202 -6.51 -9.36 -28.48
N LEU A 203 -7.17 -8.76 -27.50
CA LEU A 203 -8.40 -7.98 -27.67
C LEU A 203 -8.17 -6.55 -27.17
N ILE A 204 -8.36 -5.56 -28.04
CA ILE A 204 -8.23 -4.13 -27.71
C ILE A 204 -9.62 -3.53 -27.59
N GLY A 205 -10.10 -3.31 -26.37
CA GLY A 205 -11.43 -2.76 -26.09
C GLY A 205 -11.41 -1.24 -26.04
N ILE A 206 -12.18 -0.60 -26.93
CA ILE A 206 -12.28 0.87 -27.05
C ILE A 206 -13.76 1.25 -27.04
N GLU A 207 -14.16 2.29 -26.31
CA GLU A 207 -15.57 2.71 -26.31
C GLU A 207 -16.03 3.22 -27.69
N ASP A 208 -17.30 3.00 -28.01
CA ASP A 208 -17.93 3.42 -29.28
C ASP A 208 -17.98 4.95 -29.47
N ASN A 209 -17.83 5.73 -28.40
CA ASN A 209 -17.67 7.19 -28.44
C ASN A 209 -16.27 7.67 -28.90
N LYS A 210 -15.32 6.76 -29.18
CA LYS A 210 -13.95 7.09 -29.65
C LYS A 210 -13.65 6.47 -31.03
N PRO A 211 -14.41 6.83 -32.09
CA PRO A 211 -14.24 6.22 -33.41
C PRO A 211 -12.85 6.48 -34.02
N GLU A 212 -12.27 7.66 -33.79
CA GLU A 212 -10.95 8.03 -34.30
C GLU A 212 -9.83 7.17 -33.67
N ALA A 213 -9.86 6.99 -32.34
CA ALA A 213 -8.91 6.10 -31.67
C ALA A 213 -9.04 4.65 -32.15
N ALA A 214 -10.28 4.15 -32.33
CA ALA A 214 -10.51 2.81 -32.85
C ALA A 214 -9.99 2.66 -34.28
N ALA A 215 -10.15 3.66 -35.14
CA ALA A 215 -9.60 3.67 -36.49
C ALA A 215 -8.06 3.69 -36.49
N ALA A 216 -7.45 4.57 -35.70
CA ALA A 216 -5.99 4.67 -35.57
C ALA A 216 -5.36 3.36 -35.05
N MET A 217 -5.96 2.75 -34.03
CA MET A 217 -5.49 1.46 -33.50
C MET A 217 -5.62 0.33 -34.51
N ARG A 218 -6.71 0.26 -35.30
CA ARG A 218 -6.85 -0.75 -36.37
C ARG A 218 -5.77 -0.59 -37.44
N ALA A 219 -5.54 0.65 -37.90
CA ALA A 219 -4.49 0.94 -38.87
C ALA A 219 -3.10 0.58 -38.33
N ALA A 220 -2.84 0.85 -37.04
CA ALA A 220 -1.57 0.49 -36.41
C ALA A 220 -1.36 -1.02 -36.27
N VAL A 221 -2.41 -1.79 -35.96
CA VAL A 221 -2.36 -3.25 -35.93
C VAL A 221 -1.97 -3.80 -37.30
N GLU A 222 -2.63 -3.32 -38.36
CA GLU A 222 -2.32 -3.72 -39.73
C GLU A 222 -0.90 -3.34 -40.13
N ALA A 223 -0.46 -2.11 -39.84
CA ALA A 223 0.88 -1.63 -40.17
C ALA A 223 2.00 -2.38 -39.42
N CYS A 224 1.74 -2.86 -38.21
CA CYS A 224 2.68 -3.70 -37.45
C CYS A 224 2.64 -5.18 -37.86
N GLY A 225 1.69 -5.59 -38.71
CA GLY A 225 1.53 -6.99 -39.11
C GLY A 225 1.03 -7.91 -37.98
N GLU A 226 0.32 -7.35 -37.02
CA GLU A 226 -0.23 -8.09 -35.86
C GLU A 226 -1.67 -8.57 -36.14
N ASP A 227 -2.11 -9.63 -35.45
CA ASP A 227 -3.45 -10.20 -35.58
C ASP A 227 -4.43 -9.74 -34.47
N PHE A 228 -4.10 -8.65 -33.78
CA PHE A 228 -4.87 -8.15 -32.65
C PHE A 228 -6.26 -7.67 -33.07
N VAL A 229 -7.27 -7.93 -32.25
CA VAL A 229 -8.65 -7.57 -32.57
C VAL A 229 -9.06 -6.29 -31.85
N VAL A 230 -9.29 -5.21 -32.60
CA VAL A 230 -9.86 -3.96 -32.07
C VAL A 230 -11.37 -4.05 -32.01
N VAL A 231 -11.92 -4.02 -30.80
CA VAL A 231 -13.34 -4.21 -30.49
C VAL A 231 -13.92 -2.93 -29.91
N GLN A 232 -14.94 -2.39 -30.57
CA GLN A 232 -15.72 -1.28 -30.01
C GLN A 232 -16.70 -1.80 -28.96
N VAL A 233 -16.70 -1.20 -27.77
CA VAL A 233 -17.58 -1.55 -26.64
C VAL A 233 -18.56 -0.41 -26.34
N PRO A 234 -19.75 -0.68 -25.79
CA PRO A 234 -20.73 0.37 -25.50
C PRO A 234 -20.19 1.38 -24.47
N THR A 235 -20.42 2.67 -24.71
CA THR A 235 -20.17 3.73 -23.72
C THR A 235 -21.10 3.55 -22.50
N LEU A 236 -20.56 3.00 -21.43
CA LEU A 236 -21.26 2.76 -20.17
C LEU A 236 -20.24 2.80 -19.03
N TYR A 237 -20.44 3.65 -18.03
CA TYR A 237 -19.56 3.65 -16.87
C TYR A 237 -19.99 2.58 -15.86
N PRO A 238 -19.10 1.73 -15.31
CA PRO A 238 -17.65 1.69 -15.47
C PRO A 238 -17.18 0.51 -16.34
N ALA A 239 -17.54 0.47 -17.63
CA ALA A 239 -17.12 -0.59 -18.55
C ALA A 239 -15.60 -0.67 -18.72
N GLY A 240 -14.88 0.43 -18.48
CA GLY A 240 -13.41 0.46 -18.41
C GLY A 240 -12.82 -0.18 -17.14
N GLY A 241 -13.62 -0.66 -16.20
CA GLY A 241 -13.14 -1.49 -15.10
C GLY A 241 -12.62 -2.82 -15.61
N ALA A 242 -11.50 -3.33 -15.06
CA ALA A 242 -10.86 -4.54 -15.59
C ALA A 242 -11.81 -5.75 -15.64
N LYS A 243 -12.56 -6.00 -14.56
CA LYS A 243 -13.53 -7.12 -14.50
C LYS A 243 -14.69 -6.92 -15.48
N GLN A 244 -15.20 -5.69 -15.62
CA GLN A 244 -16.29 -5.35 -16.54
C GLN A 244 -15.86 -5.52 -18.00
N LEU A 245 -14.70 -4.98 -18.38
CA LEU A 245 -14.19 -5.08 -19.75
C LEU A 245 -13.91 -6.54 -20.14
N ILE A 246 -13.31 -7.32 -19.23
CA ILE A 246 -13.12 -8.77 -19.45
C ILE A 246 -14.46 -9.45 -19.68
N ARG A 247 -15.47 -9.17 -18.86
CA ARG A 247 -16.81 -9.75 -19.04
C ARG A 247 -17.41 -9.36 -20.38
N VAL A 248 -17.35 -8.08 -20.78
CA VAL A 248 -17.89 -7.59 -22.06
C VAL A 248 -17.24 -8.25 -23.27
N LEU A 249 -15.91 -8.42 -23.25
CA LEU A 249 -15.15 -8.93 -24.39
C LEU A 249 -15.10 -10.47 -24.45
N THR A 250 -15.08 -11.14 -23.31
CA THR A 250 -14.80 -12.59 -23.23
C THR A 250 -15.98 -13.41 -22.68
N GLY A 251 -16.96 -12.77 -22.06
CA GLY A 251 -18.04 -13.44 -21.34
C GLY A 251 -17.61 -14.03 -19.99
N LYS A 252 -16.32 -13.97 -19.64
CA LYS A 252 -15.79 -14.50 -18.39
C LYS A 252 -16.08 -13.53 -17.24
N GLU A 253 -16.77 -14.03 -16.23
CA GLU A 253 -16.98 -13.32 -14.99
C GLU A 253 -15.89 -13.71 -13.97
N VAL A 254 -15.16 -12.72 -13.46
CA VAL A 254 -14.07 -12.93 -12.49
C VAL A 254 -14.65 -12.91 -11.06
N PRO A 255 -14.74 -14.06 -10.36
CA PRO A 255 -15.28 -14.11 -9.01
C PRO A 255 -14.46 -13.25 -8.02
N ALA A 256 -15.07 -12.92 -6.88
CA ALA A 256 -14.45 -12.16 -5.78
C ALA A 256 -13.07 -12.70 -5.38
N ALA A 257 -13.01 -14.00 -5.06
CA ALA A 257 -11.84 -14.68 -4.52
C ALA A 257 -10.81 -15.11 -5.57
N LYS A 258 -11.03 -14.83 -6.85
CA LYS A 258 -10.15 -15.23 -7.95
C LYS A 258 -9.58 -14.04 -8.68
N ARG A 259 -8.39 -14.24 -9.26
CA ARG A 259 -7.76 -13.28 -10.17
C ARG A 259 -8.18 -13.60 -11.60
N SER A 260 -8.16 -12.60 -12.48
CA SER A 260 -8.44 -12.83 -13.90
C SER A 260 -7.47 -13.84 -14.53
N THR A 261 -6.23 -13.88 -14.03
CA THR A 261 -5.20 -14.85 -14.43
C THR A 261 -5.62 -16.29 -14.17
N ASP A 262 -6.44 -16.55 -13.15
CA ASP A 262 -6.95 -17.88 -12.83
C ASP A 262 -7.98 -18.37 -13.87
N LEU A 263 -8.46 -17.47 -14.72
CA LEU A 263 -9.35 -17.73 -15.87
C LEU A 263 -8.63 -17.62 -17.22
N GLY A 264 -7.29 -17.48 -17.19
CA GLY A 264 -6.46 -17.28 -18.36
C GLY A 264 -6.67 -15.92 -19.02
N VAL A 265 -7.05 -14.87 -18.26
CA VAL A 265 -7.24 -13.52 -18.81
C VAL A 265 -6.37 -12.51 -18.08
N GLN A 266 -5.69 -11.65 -18.83
CA GLN A 266 -4.93 -10.55 -18.27
C GLN A 266 -5.31 -9.23 -18.92
N CYS A 267 -5.44 -8.16 -18.11
CA CYS A 267 -5.87 -6.84 -18.58
C CYS A 267 -4.82 -5.75 -18.28
N PHE A 268 -4.44 -5.01 -19.32
CA PHE A 268 -3.54 -3.86 -19.25
C PHE A 268 -4.17 -2.63 -19.89
N ASN A 269 -3.76 -1.45 -19.47
CA ASN A 269 -4.19 -0.18 -20.08
C ASN A 269 -3.27 0.18 -21.26
N VAL A 270 -3.81 0.90 -22.26
CA VAL A 270 -3.07 1.32 -23.46
C VAL A 270 -1.80 2.15 -23.14
N ALA A 271 -1.86 3.06 -22.18
CA ALA A 271 -0.69 3.85 -21.78
C ALA A 271 0.39 2.99 -21.10
N THR A 272 0.01 1.87 -20.50
CA THR A 272 0.98 0.90 -19.94
C THR A 272 1.75 0.19 -21.05
N ALA A 273 1.07 -0.21 -22.13
CA ALA A 273 1.74 -0.80 -23.29
C ALA A 273 2.66 0.21 -23.98
N TYR A 274 2.18 1.45 -24.18
CA TYR A 274 2.97 2.55 -24.72
C TYR A 274 4.26 2.77 -23.92
N THR A 275 4.17 2.95 -22.60
CA THR A 275 5.35 3.20 -21.75
C THR A 275 6.31 2.02 -21.68
N ALA A 276 5.82 0.77 -21.74
CA ALA A 276 6.68 -0.40 -21.85
C ALA A 276 7.49 -0.38 -23.17
N TRP A 277 6.86 -0.01 -24.27
CA TRP A 277 7.55 0.14 -25.55
C TRP A 277 8.58 1.28 -25.52
N ARG A 278 8.25 2.43 -24.92
CA ARG A 278 9.23 3.54 -24.74
C ARG A 278 10.47 3.10 -23.97
N ALA A 279 10.28 2.36 -22.88
CA ALA A 279 11.40 1.81 -22.12
C ALA A 279 12.27 0.86 -22.95
N ILE A 280 11.65 -0.05 -23.70
CA ILE A 280 12.36 -1.09 -24.46
C ILE A 280 13.03 -0.51 -25.71
N ALA A 281 12.29 0.21 -26.55
CA ALA A 281 12.77 0.65 -27.86
C ALA A 281 13.64 1.90 -27.79
N HIS A 282 13.43 2.75 -26.78
CA HIS A 282 14.09 4.05 -26.69
C HIS A 282 14.96 4.22 -25.43
N GLY A 283 14.99 3.22 -24.53
CA GLY A 283 15.73 3.36 -23.27
C GLY A 283 15.13 4.44 -22.36
N GLU A 284 13.83 4.72 -22.47
CA GLU A 284 13.16 5.79 -21.75
C GLU A 284 12.38 5.24 -20.54
N PRO A 285 12.90 5.40 -19.31
CA PRO A 285 12.13 5.05 -18.12
C PRO A 285 10.91 5.96 -17.97
N VAL A 286 9.97 5.56 -17.10
CA VAL A 286 8.72 6.31 -16.88
C VAL A 286 9.01 7.60 -16.10
N VAL A 287 9.29 8.66 -16.84
CA VAL A 287 9.57 10.03 -16.34
C VAL A 287 8.45 11.02 -16.63
N SER A 288 7.60 10.72 -17.61
CA SER A 288 6.47 11.54 -18.01
C SER A 288 5.21 10.70 -18.17
N ARG A 289 4.05 11.36 -18.20
CA ARG A 289 2.79 10.78 -18.67
C ARG A 289 1.91 11.83 -19.31
N ILE A 290 0.91 11.37 -20.09
CA ILE A 290 -0.11 12.25 -20.64
C ILE A 290 -1.17 12.52 -19.56
N VAL A 291 -1.54 13.79 -19.42
CA VAL A 291 -2.53 14.30 -18.48
C VAL A 291 -3.55 15.16 -19.22
N THR A 292 -4.84 14.89 -19.02
CA THR A 292 -5.92 15.77 -19.49
C THR A 292 -6.08 16.96 -18.55
N LEU A 293 -6.04 18.19 -19.07
CA LEU A 293 -6.42 19.41 -18.36
C LEU A 293 -7.76 19.92 -18.88
N THR A 294 -8.74 20.08 -18.00
CA THR A 294 -10.12 20.41 -18.40
C THR A 294 -10.92 21.02 -17.24
N GLY A 295 -12.24 21.17 -17.39
CA GLY A 295 -13.12 21.77 -16.38
C GLY A 295 -13.27 23.27 -16.54
N ASN A 296 -13.17 24.02 -15.45
CA ASN A 296 -13.28 25.48 -15.43
C ASN A 296 -12.01 26.18 -15.97
N VAL A 297 -11.70 25.94 -17.24
CA VAL A 297 -10.50 26.43 -17.93
C VAL A 297 -10.87 26.99 -19.31
N ARG A 298 -10.05 27.90 -19.85
CA ARG A 298 -10.28 28.47 -21.20
C ARG A 298 -9.69 27.62 -22.31
N GLN A 299 -8.63 26.87 -21.99
CA GLN A 299 -7.86 26.08 -22.95
C GLN A 299 -7.72 24.62 -22.49
N PRO A 300 -8.80 23.83 -22.50
CA PRO A 300 -8.75 22.40 -22.20
C PRO A 300 -7.94 21.61 -23.24
N GLY A 301 -7.16 20.62 -22.82
CA GLY A 301 -6.29 19.86 -23.73
C GLY A 301 -5.55 18.73 -23.03
N ASN A 302 -4.69 18.03 -23.77
CA ASN A 302 -3.87 16.94 -23.26
C ASN A 302 -2.40 17.32 -23.36
N TYR A 303 -1.66 17.09 -22.27
CA TYR A 303 -0.27 17.47 -22.16
C TYR A 303 0.59 16.28 -21.74
N GLU A 304 1.76 16.12 -22.34
CA GLU A 304 2.80 15.25 -21.83
C GLU A 304 3.56 15.99 -20.71
N VAL A 305 3.47 15.47 -19.49
CA VAL A 305 3.90 16.14 -18.26
C VAL A 305 4.93 15.28 -17.54
N LEU A 306 5.98 15.93 -17.04
CA LEU A 306 6.95 15.29 -16.16
C LEU A 306 6.33 14.91 -14.81
N ILE A 307 6.61 13.69 -14.34
CA ILE A 307 6.23 13.26 -13.00
C ILE A 307 6.93 14.16 -11.99
N GLY A 308 6.23 14.60 -10.95
CA GLY A 308 6.73 15.53 -9.96
C GLY A 308 6.38 17.00 -10.22
N THR A 309 5.81 17.33 -11.39
CA THR A 309 5.37 18.70 -11.73
C THR A 309 4.26 19.15 -10.77
N PRO A 310 4.34 20.35 -10.17
CA PRO A 310 3.26 20.92 -9.36
C PRO A 310 1.97 21.06 -10.17
N MET A 311 0.84 20.60 -9.59
CA MET A 311 -0.43 20.58 -10.32
C MET A 311 -0.98 21.98 -10.63
N ASP A 312 -0.73 22.97 -9.78
CA ASP A 312 -1.10 24.36 -9.99
C ASP A 312 -0.35 25.01 -11.14
N GLU A 313 0.97 24.81 -11.21
CA GLU A 313 1.82 25.25 -12.33
C GLU A 313 1.36 24.62 -13.65
N LEU A 314 1.08 23.31 -13.64
CA LEU A 314 0.53 22.61 -14.80
C LEU A 314 -0.83 23.17 -15.22
N LEU A 315 -1.73 23.44 -14.26
CA LEU A 315 -3.07 23.91 -14.57
C LEU A 315 -3.07 25.26 -15.29
N GLN A 316 -2.06 26.12 -15.04
CA GLN A 316 -1.92 27.41 -15.72
C GLN A 316 -1.86 27.27 -17.25
N LEU A 317 -1.35 26.15 -17.79
CA LEU A 317 -1.32 25.89 -19.23
C LEU A 317 -2.73 25.87 -19.84
N ALA A 318 -3.73 25.46 -19.08
CA ALA A 318 -5.12 25.44 -19.51
C ALA A 318 -5.83 26.79 -19.30
N GLN A 319 -5.16 27.79 -18.71
CA GLN A 319 -5.73 29.10 -18.38
C GLN A 319 -7.01 28.97 -17.52
N PRO A 320 -6.88 28.61 -16.22
CA PRO A 320 -8.02 28.49 -15.32
C PRO A 320 -8.78 29.81 -15.24
N ASN A 321 -10.10 29.73 -15.12
CA ASN A 321 -10.90 30.93 -14.94
C ASN A 321 -10.70 31.53 -13.53
N PRO A 322 -10.96 32.83 -13.34
CA PRO A 322 -10.77 33.48 -12.03
C PRO A 322 -11.62 32.90 -10.89
N ASP A 323 -12.74 32.23 -11.21
CA ASP A 323 -13.63 31.55 -10.27
C ASP A 323 -13.24 30.09 -10.01
N THR A 324 -12.07 29.65 -10.47
CA THR A 324 -11.52 28.33 -10.13
C THR A 324 -11.05 28.30 -8.70
N ASP A 325 -11.61 27.38 -7.92
CA ASP A 325 -11.46 27.26 -6.47
C ASP A 325 -10.77 25.95 -6.02
N GLY A 326 -10.33 25.11 -6.97
CA GLY A 326 -9.61 23.89 -6.65
C GLY A 326 -9.27 23.02 -7.86
N ILE A 327 -8.67 21.86 -7.59
CA ILE A 327 -8.25 20.89 -8.60
C ILE A 327 -8.78 19.51 -8.21
N VAL A 328 -9.52 18.87 -9.11
CA VAL A 328 -9.91 17.46 -8.96
C VAL A 328 -8.92 16.61 -9.74
N MET A 329 -8.23 15.70 -9.03
CA MET A 329 -7.39 14.68 -9.67
C MET A 329 -8.22 13.45 -10.02
N GLY A 330 -8.14 13.02 -11.29
CA GLY A 330 -8.97 11.97 -11.86
C GLY A 330 -10.21 12.54 -12.53
N GLY A 331 -11.31 11.80 -12.48
CA GLY A 331 -12.61 12.25 -12.99
C GLY A 331 -13.68 12.36 -11.91
N PRO A 332 -14.87 12.91 -12.23
CA PRO A 332 -15.95 13.19 -11.27
C PRO A 332 -16.48 12.00 -10.45
N MET A 333 -16.31 10.76 -10.93
CA MET A 333 -16.84 9.55 -10.29
C MET A 333 -15.88 8.98 -9.25
N MET A 334 -14.60 8.81 -9.59
CA MET A 334 -13.59 8.17 -8.72
C MET A 334 -12.55 9.14 -8.15
N GLY A 335 -12.39 10.30 -8.78
CA GLY A 335 -11.42 11.31 -8.40
C GLY A 335 -11.77 11.99 -7.07
N PHE A 336 -10.90 12.90 -6.66
CA PHE A 336 -11.03 13.65 -5.42
C PHE A 336 -10.46 15.06 -5.59
N LEU A 337 -10.96 15.99 -4.78
CA LEU A 337 -10.38 17.32 -4.67
C LEU A 337 -9.02 17.19 -3.97
N VAL A 338 -7.96 17.67 -4.61
CA VAL A 338 -6.61 17.60 -4.05
C VAL A 338 -6.54 18.44 -2.76
N PRO A 339 -5.75 18.00 -1.76
CA PRO A 339 -5.66 18.70 -0.47
C PRO A 339 -5.05 20.10 -0.61
N GLU A 340 -4.13 20.27 -1.56
CA GLU A 340 -3.54 21.55 -1.92
C GLU A 340 -3.13 21.57 -3.41
N PRO A 341 -3.06 22.75 -4.05
CA PRO A 341 -2.77 22.85 -5.48
C PRO A 341 -1.33 22.47 -5.88
N ALA A 342 -0.36 22.63 -4.98
CA ALA A 342 1.07 22.42 -5.26
C ALA A 342 1.52 20.95 -5.21
N VAL A 343 0.62 20.00 -4.90
CA VAL A 343 0.96 18.57 -4.91
C VAL A 343 1.47 18.12 -6.27
N PRO A 344 2.38 17.13 -6.34
CA PRO A 344 2.98 16.73 -7.60
C PRO A 344 2.08 15.85 -8.46
N VAL A 345 2.22 15.97 -9.78
CA VAL A 345 1.74 14.99 -10.75
C VAL A 345 2.47 13.66 -10.53
N ILE A 346 1.73 12.56 -10.39
CA ILE A 346 2.30 11.23 -10.17
C ILE A 346 1.93 10.27 -11.30
N LYS A 347 2.51 9.06 -11.29
CA LYS A 347 2.17 7.99 -12.25
C LYS A 347 0.68 7.65 -12.30
N ALA A 348 -0.12 7.98 -11.28
CA ALA A 348 -1.58 7.79 -11.29
C ALA A 348 -2.39 8.97 -11.90
N THR A 349 -1.78 10.14 -12.09
CA THR A 349 -2.48 11.39 -12.48
C THR A 349 -2.82 11.40 -13.98
N ASN A 350 -4.00 10.93 -14.35
CA ASN A 350 -4.47 10.92 -15.74
C ASN A 350 -5.21 12.19 -16.18
N CYS A 351 -5.83 12.90 -15.23
CA CYS A 351 -6.65 14.07 -15.51
C CYS A 351 -6.63 15.02 -14.32
N LEU A 352 -6.63 16.33 -14.61
CA LEU A 352 -6.86 17.41 -13.68
C LEU A 352 -8.06 18.22 -14.18
N ILE A 353 -9.10 18.32 -13.36
CA ILE A 353 -10.28 19.13 -13.64
C ILE A 353 -10.20 20.37 -12.75
N ALA A 354 -10.12 21.55 -13.36
CA ALA A 354 -10.29 22.80 -12.63
C ALA A 354 -11.70 22.85 -12.03
N HIS A 355 -11.76 22.86 -10.71
CA HIS A 355 -13.00 22.91 -9.96
C HIS A 355 -13.61 24.32 -10.04
N SER A 356 -14.93 24.38 -9.91
CA SER A 356 -15.69 25.60 -9.63
C SER A 356 -17.03 25.16 -9.07
N GLU A 357 -17.65 25.97 -8.22
CA GLU A 357 -19.02 25.69 -7.73
C GLU A 357 -20.04 25.57 -8.87
N ARG A 358 -19.81 26.21 -10.02
CA ARG A 358 -20.69 26.07 -11.20
C ARG A 358 -20.61 24.67 -11.80
N LEU A 359 -19.40 24.11 -11.91
CA LEU A 359 -19.17 22.79 -12.50
C LEU A 359 -19.49 21.67 -11.50
N PHE A 360 -19.18 21.91 -10.23
CA PHE A 360 -19.36 20.99 -9.11
C PHE A 360 -20.10 21.72 -7.99
N PRO A 361 -21.43 21.90 -8.12
CA PRO A 361 -22.20 22.63 -7.12
C PRO A 361 -22.12 21.94 -5.76
N PRO A 362 -22.11 22.72 -4.65
CA PRO A 362 -22.18 22.18 -3.31
C PRO A 362 -23.30 21.15 -3.22
N LYS A 363 -22.94 19.95 -2.74
CA LYS A 363 -23.91 18.88 -2.60
C LYS A 363 -24.95 19.32 -1.59
N ALA A 364 -26.21 19.32 -2.01
CA ALA A 364 -27.30 19.52 -1.08
C ALA A 364 -27.27 18.44 0.02
N PRO A 365 -27.78 18.73 1.23
CA PRO A 365 -27.61 17.87 2.40
C PRO A 365 -28.02 16.42 2.16
N GLU A 366 -27.29 15.50 2.81
CA GLU A 366 -27.66 14.08 2.86
C GLU A 366 -29.07 13.95 3.47
N MET A 367 -29.96 13.27 2.75
CA MET A 367 -31.30 12.95 3.23
C MET A 367 -31.35 11.51 3.74
N PRO A 368 -32.32 11.15 4.60
CA PRO A 368 -32.50 9.77 5.03
C PRO A 368 -32.68 8.79 3.86
N CYS A 369 -32.11 7.59 4.00
CA CYS A 369 -32.26 6.53 3.00
C CYS A 369 -33.72 6.07 2.91
N ILE A 370 -34.32 6.20 1.73
CA ILE A 370 -35.70 5.77 1.45
C ILE A 370 -35.81 4.31 0.95
N ARG A 371 -34.70 3.56 0.95
CA ARG A 371 -34.63 2.15 0.52
C ARG A 371 -35.20 1.87 -0.88
N CYS A 372 -35.02 2.80 -1.82
CA CYS A 372 -35.53 2.70 -3.19
C CYS A 372 -34.87 1.62 -4.07
N GLY A 373 -33.75 1.03 -3.65
CA GLY A 373 -33.04 -0.03 -4.40
C GLY A 373 -32.21 0.45 -5.61
N ALA A 374 -32.26 1.74 -5.99
CA ALA A 374 -31.53 2.27 -7.15
C ALA A 374 -30.01 2.00 -7.08
N CYS A 375 -29.42 2.09 -5.89
CA CYS A 375 -27.99 1.81 -5.69
C CYS A 375 -27.61 0.35 -5.98
N ALA A 376 -28.49 -0.62 -5.70
CA ALA A 376 -28.26 -2.03 -6.00
C ALA A 376 -28.39 -2.29 -7.51
N GLN A 377 -29.38 -1.68 -8.17
CA GLN A 377 -29.57 -1.76 -9.62
C GLN A 377 -28.38 -1.19 -10.39
N ALA A 378 -27.80 -0.08 -9.91
CA ALA A 378 -26.64 0.57 -10.56
C ALA A 378 -25.31 -0.12 -10.26
N CYS A 379 -25.22 -1.04 -9.29
CA CYS A 379 -23.97 -1.66 -8.88
C CYS A 379 -23.46 -2.65 -9.95
N PRO A 380 -22.27 -2.44 -10.54
CA PRO A 380 -21.73 -3.33 -11.56
C PRO A 380 -21.16 -4.65 -11.00
N HIS A 381 -21.10 -4.77 -9.68
CA HIS A 381 -20.70 -5.98 -8.95
C HIS A 381 -21.88 -6.68 -8.27
N GLU A 382 -23.12 -6.22 -8.54
CA GLU A 382 -24.34 -6.84 -8.01
C GLU A 382 -24.35 -6.92 -6.46
N LEU A 383 -23.64 -6.01 -5.78
CA LEU A 383 -23.65 -5.86 -4.33
C LEU A 383 -24.98 -5.27 -3.84
N GLN A 384 -25.15 -5.19 -2.51
CA GLN A 384 -26.27 -4.52 -1.85
C GLN A 384 -25.79 -3.22 -1.15
N PRO A 385 -25.58 -2.09 -1.88
CA PRO A 385 -24.97 -0.90 -1.29
C PRO A 385 -25.77 -0.28 -0.16
N PHE A 386 -27.09 -0.40 -0.16
CA PHE A 386 -27.92 0.14 0.93
C PHE A 386 -27.71 -0.62 2.24
N GLU A 387 -27.58 -1.95 2.22
CA GLU A 387 -27.23 -2.76 3.41
C GLU A 387 -25.80 -2.45 3.88
N LEU A 388 -24.85 -2.42 2.94
CA LEU A 388 -23.47 -2.03 3.24
C LEU A 388 -23.37 -0.65 3.90
N TYR A 389 -24.19 0.31 3.46
CA TYR A 389 -24.24 1.64 4.06
C TYR A 389 -24.71 1.62 5.50
N TRP A 390 -25.81 0.91 5.80
CA TRP A 390 -26.31 0.83 7.17
C TRP A 390 -25.30 0.18 8.11
N HIS A 391 -24.63 -0.88 7.67
CA HIS A 391 -23.57 -1.53 8.44
C HIS A 391 -22.32 -0.66 8.60
N ALA A 392 -21.86 -0.01 7.52
CA ALA A 392 -20.71 0.90 7.57
C ALA A 392 -20.98 2.10 8.48
N ARG A 393 -22.17 2.71 8.39
CA ARG A 393 -22.60 3.83 9.24
C ARG A 393 -22.71 3.41 10.71
N ALA A 394 -23.16 2.19 10.99
CA ALA A 394 -23.21 1.64 12.34
C ALA A 394 -21.84 1.12 12.85
N LYS A 395 -20.78 1.20 12.04
CA LYS A 395 -19.45 0.62 12.32
C LYS A 395 -19.48 -0.89 12.60
N ASP A 396 -20.48 -1.60 12.04
CA ASP A 396 -20.59 -3.06 12.08
C ASP A 396 -19.74 -3.68 10.96
N PHE A 397 -18.42 -3.64 11.14
CA PHE A 397 -17.48 -4.07 10.12
C PHE A 397 -17.57 -5.58 9.83
N GLY A 398 -17.92 -6.39 10.83
CA GLY A 398 -18.15 -7.82 10.66
C GLY A 398 -19.25 -8.10 9.63
N LYS A 399 -20.40 -7.40 9.73
CA LYS A 399 -21.43 -7.50 8.70
C LYS A 399 -21.00 -6.91 7.37
N THR A 400 -20.27 -5.79 7.32
CA THR A 400 -19.79 -5.27 6.02
C THR A 400 -18.92 -6.29 5.27
N GLN A 401 -18.11 -7.09 5.98
CA GLN A 401 -17.32 -8.17 5.38
C GLN A 401 -18.21 -9.33 4.91
N GLN A 402 -19.25 -9.70 5.66
CA GLN A 402 -20.25 -10.71 5.23
C GLN A 402 -20.99 -10.29 3.95
N TYR A 403 -21.19 -8.98 3.76
CA TYR A 403 -21.75 -8.39 2.54
C TYR A 403 -20.68 -8.05 1.48
N HIS A 404 -19.47 -8.62 1.61
CA HIS A 404 -18.40 -8.54 0.62
C HIS A 404 -17.97 -7.10 0.24
N ILE A 405 -17.82 -6.22 1.24
CA ILE A 405 -17.40 -4.81 1.02
C ILE A 405 -16.11 -4.68 0.18
N PHE A 406 -15.20 -5.66 0.24
CA PHE A 406 -13.95 -5.66 -0.53
C PHE A 406 -14.12 -5.89 -2.03
N ASP A 407 -15.27 -6.39 -2.48
CA ASP A 407 -15.61 -6.45 -3.90
C ASP A 407 -16.07 -5.10 -4.46
N CYS A 408 -16.38 -4.13 -3.58
CA CYS A 408 -16.69 -2.77 -4.02
C CYS A 408 -15.45 -2.15 -4.68
N ILE A 409 -15.54 -1.76 -5.95
CA ILE A 409 -14.46 -1.06 -6.65
C ILE A 409 -14.50 0.47 -6.51
N GLU A 410 -15.38 0.99 -5.64
CA GLU A 410 -15.50 2.43 -5.36
C GLU A 410 -15.80 3.30 -6.59
N CYS A 411 -16.48 2.73 -7.58
CA CYS A 411 -16.84 3.41 -8.84
C CYS A 411 -17.85 4.57 -8.69
N GLY A 412 -18.50 4.75 -7.54
CA GLY A 412 -19.43 5.88 -7.38
C GLY A 412 -20.79 5.74 -8.08
N CYS A 413 -21.05 4.68 -8.86
CA CYS A 413 -22.35 4.46 -9.50
C CYS A 413 -23.52 4.54 -8.50
N CYS A 414 -23.35 3.93 -7.32
CA CYS A 414 -24.36 3.92 -6.27
C CYS A 414 -24.61 5.31 -5.66
N SER A 415 -23.56 6.11 -5.46
CA SER A 415 -23.65 7.48 -4.96
C SER A 415 -24.29 8.40 -6.00
N PHE A 416 -23.97 8.23 -7.28
CA PHE A 416 -24.49 9.02 -8.38
C PHE A 416 -26.01 8.89 -8.54
N VAL A 417 -26.56 7.67 -8.43
CA VAL A 417 -28.00 7.42 -8.59
C VAL A 417 -28.82 7.63 -7.32
N CYS A 418 -28.20 7.94 -6.18
CA CYS A 418 -28.92 8.00 -4.90
C CYS A 418 -29.82 9.24 -4.82
N PRO A 419 -31.16 9.10 -4.77
CA PRO A 419 -32.06 10.25 -4.66
C PRO A 419 -31.90 10.97 -3.31
N SER A 420 -31.48 10.24 -2.28
CA SER A 420 -31.18 10.79 -0.95
C SER A 420 -29.80 11.44 -0.85
N ARG A 421 -29.01 11.48 -1.94
CA ARG A 421 -27.67 12.09 -2.01
C ARG A 421 -26.65 11.55 -1.00
N ILE A 422 -26.84 10.30 -0.57
CA ILE A 422 -25.96 9.65 0.39
C ILE A 422 -24.60 9.38 -0.28
N PRO A 423 -23.47 9.83 0.30
CA PRO A 423 -22.13 9.59 -0.24
C PRO A 423 -21.64 8.17 0.07
N LEU A 424 -22.38 7.15 -0.42
CA LEU A 424 -22.13 5.72 -0.17
C LEU A 424 -20.66 5.31 -0.28
N VAL A 425 -19.94 5.76 -1.32
CA VAL A 425 -18.52 5.42 -1.50
C VAL A 425 -17.63 5.92 -0.37
N GLN A 426 -17.93 7.08 0.24
CA GLN A 426 -17.15 7.60 1.37
C GLN A 426 -17.30 6.69 2.60
N TYR A 427 -18.52 6.22 2.88
CA TYR A 427 -18.76 5.24 3.94
C TYR A 427 -18.05 3.91 3.67
N PHE A 428 -17.97 3.47 2.42
CA PHE A 428 -17.29 2.24 2.04
C PHE A 428 -15.76 2.36 2.15
N ARG A 429 -15.19 3.48 1.71
CA ARG A 429 -13.76 3.79 1.89
C ARG A 429 -13.38 3.82 3.37
N PHE A 430 -14.21 4.47 4.19
CA PHE A 430 -14.06 4.47 5.64
C PHE A 430 -14.07 3.05 6.20
N ALA A 431 -15.11 2.25 5.88
CA ALA A 431 -15.23 0.89 6.40
C ALA A 431 -14.04 -0.01 6.01
N LYS A 432 -13.59 0.04 4.75
CA LYS A 432 -12.41 -0.73 4.31
C LYS A 432 -11.13 -0.32 5.03
N SER A 433 -10.91 0.99 5.18
CA SER A 433 -9.72 1.53 5.84
C SER A 433 -9.67 1.11 7.31
N GLU A 434 -10.81 1.17 8.00
CA GLU A 434 -10.94 0.70 9.39
C GLU A 434 -10.71 -0.81 9.53
N ILE A 435 -11.24 -1.62 8.60
CA ILE A 435 -10.98 -3.07 8.61
C ILE A 435 -9.49 -3.36 8.43
N TRP A 436 -8.84 -2.71 7.45
CA TRP A 436 -7.40 -2.89 7.25
C TRP A 436 -6.55 -2.40 8.42
N ALA A 437 -6.93 -1.29 9.06
CA ALA A 437 -6.25 -0.81 10.27
C ALA A 437 -6.32 -1.87 11.39
N ARG A 438 -7.51 -2.42 11.65
CA ARG A 438 -7.71 -3.49 12.64
C ARG A 438 -6.96 -4.77 12.29
N GLU A 439 -6.92 -5.16 11.02
CA GLU A 439 -6.15 -6.33 10.58
C GLU A 439 -4.64 -6.12 10.75
N LYS A 440 -4.14 -4.91 10.46
CA LYS A 440 -2.73 -4.56 10.65
C LYS A 440 -2.35 -4.55 12.13
N GLU A 441 -3.18 -3.97 12.98
CA GLU A 441 -2.99 -3.97 14.43
C GLU A 441 -3.01 -5.39 14.99
N LYS A 442 -3.98 -6.22 14.57
CA LYS A 442 -4.07 -7.62 14.96
C LYS A 442 -2.82 -8.39 14.53
N LYS A 443 -2.38 -8.22 13.29
CA LYS A 443 -1.16 -8.88 12.78
C LYS A 443 0.09 -8.42 13.55
N ALA A 444 0.21 -7.13 13.84
CA ALA A 444 1.32 -6.59 14.62
C ALA A 444 1.33 -7.16 16.06
N ALA A 445 0.14 -7.29 16.67
CA ALA A 445 -0.02 -7.90 17.99
C ALA A 445 0.33 -9.40 17.98
N ASP A 446 -0.13 -10.14 16.96
CA ASP A 446 0.21 -11.56 16.78
C ASP A 446 1.72 -11.75 16.56
N GLU A 447 2.35 -10.93 15.70
CA GLU A 447 3.80 -10.95 15.47
C GLU A 447 4.59 -10.56 16.73
N ALA A 448 4.09 -9.61 17.53
CA ALA A 448 4.71 -9.24 18.81
C ALA A 448 4.59 -10.38 19.83
N LYS A 449 3.44 -11.06 19.89
CA LYS A 449 3.22 -12.24 20.73
C LYS A 449 4.16 -13.38 20.34
N THR A 450 4.27 -13.71 19.05
CA THR A 450 5.21 -14.73 18.57
C THR A 450 6.66 -14.37 18.90
N ARG A 451 7.06 -13.09 18.75
CA ARG A 451 8.40 -12.62 19.14
C ARG A 451 8.65 -12.78 20.64
N PHE A 452 7.66 -12.49 21.48
CA PHE A 452 7.74 -12.65 22.92
C PHE A 452 7.85 -14.13 23.32
N GLU A 453 7.00 -15.00 22.78
CA GLU A 453 7.03 -16.45 23.02
C GLU A 453 8.37 -17.06 22.60
N PHE A 454 8.93 -16.65 21.45
CA PHE A 454 10.24 -17.13 20.99
C PHE A 454 11.38 -16.66 21.91
N LYS A 455 11.33 -15.42 22.40
CA LYS A 455 12.29 -14.91 23.39
C LYS A 455 12.20 -15.70 24.69
N GLN A 456 10.99 -15.96 25.19
CA GLN A 456 10.78 -16.72 26.41
C GLN A 456 11.29 -18.16 26.27
N PHE A 457 10.99 -18.82 25.16
CA PHE A 457 11.51 -20.16 24.85
C PHE A 457 13.05 -20.19 24.83
N ARG A 458 13.69 -19.19 24.22
CA ARG A 458 15.16 -19.07 24.21
C ARG A 458 15.73 -18.91 25.62
N GLU A 459 15.14 -18.04 26.44
CA GLU A 459 15.57 -17.81 27.82
C GLU A 459 15.38 -19.05 28.71
N GLU A 460 14.28 -19.78 28.56
CA GLU A 460 14.02 -21.03 29.27
C GLU A 460 15.02 -22.12 28.86
N ARG A 461 15.32 -22.25 27.56
CA ARG A 461 16.34 -23.19 27.07
C ARG A 461 17.73 -22.86 27.62
N GLU A 462 18.14 -21.59 27.58
CA GLU A 462 19.42 -21.16 28.14
C GLU A 462 19.50 -21.38 29.65
N LYS A 463 18.41 -21.16 30.40
CA LYS A 463 18.34 -21.46 31.84
C LYS A 463 18.45 -22.96 32.10
N ALA A 464 17.75 -23.79 31.33
CA ALA A 464 17.81 -25.24 31.44
C ALA A 464 19.22 -25.79 31.14
N GLU A 465 19.85 -25.33 30.05
CA GLU A 465 21.23 -25.71 29.69
C GLU A 465 22.24 -25.28 30.77
N LYS A 466 22.09 -24.08 31.34
CA LYS A 466 22.94 -23.61 32.46
C LYS A 466 22.70 -24.45 33.72
N ALA A 467 21.46 -24.76 34.05
CA ALA A 467 21.12 -25.60 35.20
C ALA A 467 21.68 -27.03 35.03
N GLU A 468 21.60 -27.61 33.85
CA GLU A 468 22.16 -28.94 33.55
C GLU A 468 23.69 -28.94 33.64
N LYS A 469 24.37 -27.92 33.11
CA LYS A 469 25.82 -27.76 33.23
C LYS A 469 26.26 -27.65 34.70
N LEU A 470 25.55 -26.85 35.50
CA LEU A 470 25.82 -26.72 36.94
C LEU A 470 25.56 -28.03 37.68
N ALA A 471 24.48 -28.75 37.35
CA ALA A 471 24.17 -30.06 37.94
C ALA A 471 25.24 -31.11 37.61
N LYS A 472 25.69 -31.17 36.35
CA LYS A 472 26.80 -32.04 35.91
C LYS A 472 28.12 -31.70 36.62
N ALA A 473 28.43 -30.40 36.74
CA ALA A 473 29.63 -29.95 37.45
C ALA A 473 29.57 -30.30 38.96
N ALA A 474 28.42 -30.11 39.61
CA ALA A 474 28.21 -30.47 41.00
C ALA A 474 28.30 -31.99 41.22
N ALA A 475 27.71 -32.79 40.32
CA ALA A 475 27.80 -34.25 40.36
C ALA A 475 29.25 -34.75 40.17
N ALA A 476 30.00 -34.14 39.24
CA ALA A 476 31.42 -34.47 39.04
C ALA A 476 32.28 -34.10 40.26
N GLN A 477 32.04 -32.95 40.90
CA GLN A 477 32.72 -32.57 42.14
C GLN A 477 32.36 -33.50 43.30
N ALA A 478 31.09 -33.90 43.43
CA ALA A 478 30.67 -34.85 44.45
C ALA A 478 31.31 -36.23 44.23
N ALA A 479 31.37 -36.72 42.99
CA ALA A 479 32.05 -37.96 42.63
C ALA A 479 33.56 -37.89 42.93
N LYS A 480 34.21 -36.75 42.64
CA LYS A 480 35.63 -36.53 42.96
C LYS A 480 35.87 -36.57 44.47
N LYS A 481 35.05 -35.87 45.27
CA LYS A 481 35.13 -35.89 46.74
C LYS A 481 34.87 -37.29 47.31
N ALA A 482 33.93 -38.04 46.75
CA ALA A 482 33.66 -39.42 47.16
C ALA A 482 34.83 -40.35 46.83
N ALA A 483 35.47 -40.19 45.66
CA ALA A 483 36.66 -40.93 45.29
C ALA A 483 37.88 -40.58 46.16
N GLU A 484 38.07 -39.30 46.49
CA GLU A 484 39.12 -38.83 47.41
C GLU A 484 38.89 -39.35 48.85
N ALA A 485 37.63 -39.38 49.32
CA ALA A 485 37.27 -39.96 50.62
C ALA A 485 37.45 -41.49 50.66
N ALA A 486 37.13 -42.20 49.57
CA ALA A 486 37.37 -43.63 49.46
C ALA A 486 38.89 -43.96 49.39
N ALA A 487 39.68 -43.12 48.73
CA ALA A 487 41.14 -43.24 48.69
C ALA A 487 41.77 -42.96 50.07
N ALA A 488 41.24 -41.99 50.83
CA ALA A 488 41.67 -41.72 52.19
C ALA A 488 41.30 -42.85 53.18
N ALA A 489 40.16 -43.52 52.97
CA ALA A 489 39.77 -44.69 53.75
C ALA A 489 40.60 -45.96 53.43
N ALA A 490 41.21 -46.03 52.25
CA ALA A 490 42.08 -47.16 51.85
C ALA A 490 43.55 -47.02 52.31
N ALA A 491 43.94 -45.88 52.88
CA ALA A 491 45.31 -45.59 53.33
C ALA A 491 45.52 -45.68 54.86
N GLY A 492 44.52 -46.14 55.62
CA GLY A 492 44.64 -46.43 57.05
C GLY A 492 44.56 -47.92 57.34
N ASP A 493 45.64 -48.51 57.86
CA ASP A 493 45.71 -49.89 58.33
C ASP A 493 45.12 -50.03 59.76
N ALA A 494 44.50 -51.19 60.03
CA ALA A 494 43.54 -51.46 61.12
C ALA A 494 44.21 -51.91 62.46
N PRO A 495 43.45 -52.23 63.54
CA PRO A 495 42.83 -53.57 63.64
C PRO A 495 41.44 -53.65 64.31
N ALA A 496 40.83 -54.83 64.13
CA ALA A 496 39.47 -55.26 64.48
C ALA A 496 39.15 -55.41 65.99
N VAL A 497 37.85 -55.54 66.34
CA VAL A 497 37.22 -56.71 67.04
C VAL A 497 35.72 -56.49 67.40
N ALA A 498 34.92 -57.53 67.11
CA ALA A 498 33.67 -58.05 67.74
C ALA A 498 32.24 -57.41 67.64
N VAL A 499 31.37 -58.13 66.90
CA VAL A 499 30.06 -58.79 67.24
C VAL A 499 28.95 -58.10 68.08
N ALA A 500 27.74 -58.06 67.46
CA ALA A 500 26.34 -58.00 67.95
C ALA A 500 25.87 -56.74 68.74
N GLU A 501 24.66 -56.19 68.64
CA GLU A 501 23.28 -56.69 68.51
C GLU A 501 22.35 -55.65 67.82
N LYS A 502 21.17 -56.11 67.35
CA LYS A 502 20.00 -55.28 66.95
C LYS A 502 19.33 -54.67 68.20
N PRO A 503 18.77 -53.44 68.13
CA PRO A 503 17.31 -53.35 68.02
C PRO A 503 16.81 -52.23 67.08
N ALA A 504 15.49 -52.16 66.97
CA ALA A 504 14.71 -51.54 65.92
C ALA A 504 14.51 -50.01 66.03
N ASP A 505 14.21 -49.47 64.85
CA ASP A 505 13.21 -48.44 64.53
C ASP A 505 13.60 -46.96 64.36
N LEU A 506 13.01 -46.38 63.31
CA LEU A 506 13.04 -44.98 62.82
C LEU A 506 14.29 -44.51 62.05
N THR A 507 14.43 -44.98 60.80
CA THR A 507 15.35 -44.38 59.82
C THR A 507 14.72 -43.17 59.15
N VAL A 508 14.98 -41.97 59.66
CA VAL A 508 15.11 -40.79 58.80
C VAL A 508 16.57 -40.75 58.36
N ASP A 509 16.80 -40.93 57.06
CA ASP A 509 18.13 -40.97 56.47
C ASP A 509 18.91 -39.66 56.81
N PRO A 510 20.01 -39.71 57.58
CA PRO A 510 20.75 -38.52 58.02
C PRO A 510 21.24 -37.65 56.85
N ALA A 511 21.48 -38.27 55.69
CA ALA A 511 21.86 -37.59 54.47
C ALA A 511 20.68 -36.79 53.86
N GLU A 512 19.45 -37.28 54.00
CA GLU A 512 18.25 -36.63 53.48
C GLU A 512 17.80 -35.48 54.41
N ALA A 513 17.96 -35.65 55.73
CA ALA A 513 17.76 -34.61 56.73
C ALA A 513 18.75 -33.45 56.57
N ALA A 514 20.04 -33.75 56.34
CA ALA A 514 21.07 -32.74 56.09
C ALA A 514 20.81 -31.98 54.77
N LYS A 515 20.33 -32.67 53.74
CA LYS A 515 19.97 -32.07 52.44
C LYS A 515 18.75 -31.15 52.55
N LYS A 516 17.71 -31.57 53.28
CA LYS A 516 16.52 -30.74 53.57
C LYS A 516 16.88 -29.51 54.42
N ALA A 517 17.76 -29.65 55.40
CA ALA A 517 18.23 -28.52 56.22
C ALA A 517 19.06 -27.51 55.40
N ALA A 518 19.91 -27.98 54.48
CA ALA A 518 20.69 -27.11 53.59
C ALA A 518 19.81 -26.35 52.59
N ILE A 519 18.76 -27.00 52.05
CA ILE A 519 17.79 -26.37 51.15
C ILE A 519 16.95 -25.33 51.91
N ALA A 520 16.49 -25.64 53.12
CA ALA A 520 15.75 -24.69 53.96
C ALA A 520 16.60 -23.47 54.34
N ALA A 521 17.88 -23.67 54.67
CA ALA A 521 18.82 -22.58 54.97
C ALA A 521 19.12 -21.71 53.73
N ALA A 522 19.21 -22.31 52.54
CA ALA A 522 19.40 -21.59 51.29
C ALA A 522 18.15 -20.78 50.90
N MET A 523 16.95 -21.34 51.09
CA MET A 523 15.69 -20.63 50.86
C MET A 523 15.48 -19.48 51.86
N ALA A 524 15.86 -19.66 53.13
CA ALA A 524 15.81 -18.59 54.13
C ALA A 524 16.77 -17.44 53.81
N ARG A 525 17.99 -17.73 53.33
CA ARG A 525 18.95 -16.72 52.88
C ARG A 525 18.48 -15.99 51.62
N ALA A 526 17.86 -16.70 50.67
CA ALA A 526 17.30 -16.09 49.47
C ALA A 526 16.08 -15.20 49.79
N LYS A 527 15.24 -15.60 50.76
CA LYS A 527 14.12 -14.79 51.25
C LYS A 527 14.61 -13.52 51.96
N ALA A 528 15.61 -13.64 52.84
CA ALA A 528 16.22 -12.51 53.52
C ALA A 528 16.91 -11.53 52.54
N GLN A 529 17.57 -12.02 51.48
CA GLN A 529 18.14 -11.16 50.43
C GLN A 529 17.08 -10.47 49.58
N ARG A 530 15.91 -11.09 49.36
CA ARG A 530 14.78 -10.49 48.66
C ARG A 530 14.06 -9.43 49.49
N GLU A 531 13.95 -9.66 50.80
CA GLU A 531 13.36 -8.70 51.75
C GLU A 531 14.31 -7.51 52.04
N ALA A 532 15.63 -7.71 51.94
CA ALA A 532 16.63 -6.65 52.06
C ALA A 532 16.81 -5.79 50.79
N ALA A 533 16.29 -6.23 49.64
CA ALA A 533 16.35 -5.48 48.39
C ALA A 533 15.15 -4.52 48.28
N GLN A 534 15.23 -3.37 48.96
CA GLN A 534 14.31 -2.27 48.68
C GLN A 534 14.57 -1.68 47.28
N PRO A 535 13.53 -1.38 46.48
CA PRO A 535 13.69 -0.77 45.17
C PRO A 535 14.23 0.66 45.33
N LYS A 536 15.49 0.90 44.96
CA LYS A 536 16.18 2.20 45.02
C LYS A 536 15.66 3.28 44.04
N ASN A 537 14.45 3.11 43.48
CA ASN A 537 13.97 3.92 42.36
C ASN A 537 13.03 5.07 42.76
N THR A 538 12.93 5.37 44.06
CA THR A 538 12.06 6.45 44.58
C THR A 538 12.80 7.53 45.36
N ASP A 539 14.09 7.33 45.67
CA ASP A 539 14.78 8.16 46.69
C ASP A 539 15.45 9.42 46.10
N ALA A 540 15.51 9.54 44.76
CA ALA A 540 16.09 10.68 44.06
C ALA A 540 15.33 10.98 42.75
N LEU A 541 14.05 11.33 42.86
CA LEU A 541 13.24 11.76 41.73
C LEU A 541 13.51 13.25 41.41
N THR A 542 13.76 13.56 40.13
CA THR A 542 13.74 14.95 39.66
C THR A 542 12.31 15.53 39.72
N PRO A 543 12.12 16.85 39.78
CA PRO A 543 10.78 17.47 39.83
C PRO A 543 9.86 17.06 38.67
N GLU A 544 10.43 16.82 37.48
CA GLU A 544 9.68 16.32 36.31
C GLU A 544 9.24 14.87 36.49
N GLN A 545 10.12 13.99 36.99
CA GLN A 545 9.78 12.58 37.25
C GLN A 545 8.70 12.44 38.33
N ALA A 546 8.70 13.32 39.34
CA ALA A 546 7.65 13.36 40.35
C ALA A 546 6.30 13.82 39.76
N ARG A 547 6.31 14.79 38.84
CA ARG A 547 5.11 15.23 38.12
C ARG A 547 4.55 14.14 37.21
N ASP A 548 5.39 13.50 36.43
CA ASP A 548 4.98 12.43 35.51
C ASP A 548 4.39 11.24 36.28
N MET A 549 4.99 10.88 37.43
CA MET A 549 4.45 9.85 38.32
C MET A 549 3.08 10.24 38.88
N ALA A 550 2.90 11.48 39.33
CA ALA A 550 1.61 11.96 39.83
C ALA A 550 0.54 11.96 38.73
N GLU A 551 0.89 12.33 37.50
CA GLU A 551 -0.03 12.33 36.36
C GLU A 551 -0.42 10.91 35.93
N ILE A 552 0.54 9.98 35.94
CA ILE A 552 0.28 8.55 35.67
C ILE A 552 -0.62 7.96 36.75
N GLU A 553 -0.39 8.27 38.03
CA GLU A 553 -1.21 7.75 39.12
C GLU A 553 -2.63 8.34 39.09
N ALA A 554 -2.78 9.63 38.78
CA ALA A 554 -4.08 10.26 38.57
C ALA A 554 -4.88 9.58 37.44
N ARG A 555 -4.21 9.21 36.34
CA ARG A 555 -4.85 8.45 35.23
C ARG A 555 -5.22 7.04 35.66
N ARG A 556 -4.44 6.38 36.54
CA ARG A 556 -4.76 5.04 37.05
C ARG A 556 -5.94 5.05 38.01
N VAL A 557 -6.06 6.07 38.86
CA VAL A 557 -7.23 6.27 39.71
C VAL A 557 -8.47 6.58 38.85
N GLN A 558 -8.33 7.43 37.82
CA GLN A 558 -9.43 7.74 36.90
C GLN A 558 -9.87 6.51 36.07
N ALA A 559 -8.96 5.57 35.81
CA ALA A 559 -9.24 4.30 35.15
C ALA A 559 -9.73 3.19 36.12
N GLY A 560 -9.84 3.47 37.43
CA GLY A 560 -10.29 2.51 38.44
C GLY A 560 -9.30 1.38 38.73
N ILE A 561 -8.01 1.58 38.41
CA ILE A 561 -6.94 0.59 38.54
C ILE A 561 -6.21 0.71 39.90
N ALA A 562 -6.36 1.84 40.58
CA ALA A 562 -5.76 2.12 41.89
C ALA A 562 -6.73 2.91 42.79
N ASP A 563 -6.63 2.70 44.11
CA ASP A 563 -7.44 3.41 45.12
C ASP A 563 -6.89 4.83 45.35
N ALA A 564 -7.79 5.79 45.56
CA ALA A 564 -7.41 7.17 45.85
C ALA A 564 -6.66 7.26 47.21
N PRO A 565 -5.54 8.00 47.29
CA PRO A 565 -4.81 8.14 48.55
C PRO A 565 -5.64 8.93 49.59
N ALA A 566 -5.59 8.50 50.84
CA ALA A 566 -6.28 9.15 51.95
C ALA A 566 -5.69 10.55 52.22
N GLU A 567 -6.53 11.59 52.16
CA GLU A 567 -6.14 12.96 52.48
C GLU A 567 -5.66 13.07 53.94
N ALA A 568 -4.40 13.49 54.11
CA ALA A 568 -3.87 13.94 55.39
C ALA A 568 -4.42 15.34 55.72
N ALA A 569 -4.83 15.49 56.97
CA ALA A 569 -5.53 16.60 57.59
C ALA A 569 -5.05 18.02 57.18
N ALA A 570 -6.05 18.87 56.91
CA ALA A 570 -5.93 20.31 56.71
C ALA A 570 -5.62 21.08 58.01
N ALA A 571 -4.85 22.17 57.88
CA ALA A 571 -4.95 23.43 58.64
C ALA A 571 -3.96 24.48 58.08
N PRO A 572 -4.12 25.80 58.34
CA PRO A 572 -5.30 26.63 58.07
C PRO A 572 -4.94 27.89 57.23
N THR A 573 -5.98 28.62 56.84
CA THR A 573 -6.03 29.84 56.04
C THR A 573 -5.39 31.09 56.66
N ALA A 574 -4.73 31.91 55.84
CA ALA A 574 -4.44 33.35 56.04
C ALA A 574 -4.08 33.96 54.66
N THR A 575 -4.46 35.14 54.20
CA THR A 575 -5.38 36.21 54.62
C THR A 575 -5.56 37.09 53.37
N LYS A 576 -6.72 37.73 53.25
CA LYS A 576 -7.01 38.77 52.24
C LYS A 576 -6.09 39.99 52.38
N THR A 577 -5.82 40.65 51.26
CA THR A 577 -5.64 42.12 51.10
C THR A 577 -5.64 42.34 49.57
N GLU A 578 -6.75 42.80 48.97
CA GLU A 578 -7.07 44.21 48.71
C GLU A 578 -5.92 44.99 48.07
N GLU A 579 -5.89 45.02 46.74
CA GLU A 579 -6.18 46.21 45.90
C GLU A 579 -6.66 45.77 44.51
#